data_AF-A0A8T5GQ55-F1
#
_entry.id   AF-A0A8T5GQ55-F1
#
_cell.length_a   1.000
_cell.length_b   1.000
_cell.length_c   1.000
_cell.angle_alpha   90.00
_cell.angle_beta   90.00
_cell.angle_gamma   90.00
#
_symmetry.space_group_name_H-M   'P 1'
#
loop_
_entity.id
_entity.type
_entity.pdbx_description
1 polymer ?
#
loop_
_entity_poly.entity_id
_entity_poly.type
_entity_poly.pdbx_seq_one_letter_code
_entity_poly.pdbx_strand_id
1 'polypeptide(L)'
;PYIISKHNFIMNLEQRYLNKINNDINENLFDLLLTHIQESHQKIKENKKDFIKLLEDAIEILKTKVNHYNKPQYYRYILLLCNKILKYDTKRNDLKDLKKEIIEDFKHSEEHNEDDIIPLNYQINEIRITYDVSYLNYLIKNTFMRLKMWDNALYGLLAARLVEPDNLDLDEYYTEIKKNIQSKDIKEKNFGEPKDKLLILDSNVVISHIANNVEGFIFGSETNFNLEKLGNNNKFGITPSVFKEVEKHIEFILESRKNQIKKYKNFNYNKIKEKLYDRLEKFKRKYTVEVNCDEGLIEEVKLFYMDYMDELEQILVSKLNHKSISHKLRKLAQREGLLPEEGDMRLLAETISLSKDQDVGLLSEDKDFTHFVGPIKERFDVEVY
;
A
#
# COMPACT_ATOMS: atom_id res chain seq x y z
N PRO A 1 -9.21 -1.42 62.13
CA PRO A 1 -8.29 -2.38 61.49
C PRO A 1 -8.95 -3.01 60.24
N TYR A 2 -8.87 -2.32 59.11
CA TYR A 2 -9.23 -2.88 57.80
C TYR A 2 -7.94 -3.11 57.03
N ILE A 3 -7.56 -4.38 56.89
CA ILE A 3 -6.48 -4.81 56.00
C ILE A 3 -7.08 -4.83 54.59
N ILE A 4 -6.82 -3.77 53.82
CA ILE A 4 -7.01 -3.80 52.37
C ILE A 4 -5.77 -4.49 51.81
N SER A 5 -5.93 -5.73 51.36
CA SER A 5 -4.88 -6.50 50.69
C SER A 5 -4.46 -5.78 49.40
N LYS A 6 -3.28 -5.18 49.41
CA LYS A 6 -2.58 -4.77 48.18
C LYS A 6 -2.16 -6.04 47.44
N HIS A 7 -2.93 -6.44 46.43
CA HIS A 7 -2.46 -7.29 45.33
C HIS A 7 -2.68 -6.55 44.02
N ASN A 8 -1.91 -5.47 43.80
CA ASN A 8 -1.71 -4.96 42.45
C ASN A 8 -0.68 -5.87 41.78
N PHE A 9 -1.17 -6.93 41.14
CA PHE A 9 -0.36 -7.75 40.25
C PHE A 9 0.03 -6.88 39.05
N ILE A 10 1.23 -6.32 39.07
CA ILE A 10 1.77 -5.60 37.91
C ILE A 10 2.04 -6.67 36.85
N MET A 11 1.06 -6.89 35.96
CA MET A 11 1.24 -7.78 34.82
C MET A 11 2.43 -7.30 33.99
N ASN A 12 3.39 -8.21 33.78
CA ASN A 12 4.54 -7.97 32.92
C ASN A 12 4.08 -7.80 31.45
N LEU A 13 4.96 -7.28 30.61
CA LEU A 13 4.62 -6.94 29.22
C LEU A 13 4.14 -8.16 28.42
N GLU A 14 4.75 -9.33 28.61
CA GLU A 14 4.35 -10.58 27.94
C GLU A 14 2.93 -11.00 28.33
N GLN A 15 2.59 -10.98 29.63
CA GLN A 15 1.28 -11.35 30.13
C GLN A 15 0.17 -10.43 29.59
N ARG A 16 0.46 -9.13 29.43
CA ARG A 16 -0.49 -8.20 28.81
C ARG A 16 -0.76 -8.54 27.35
N TYR A 17 0.25 -8.98 26.60
CA TYR A 17 0.09 -9.40 25.21
C TYR A 17 -0.70 -10.71 25.10
N LEU A 18 -0.39 -11.71 25.95
CA LEU A 18 -1.15 -12.95 26.02
C LEU A 18 -2.63 -12.69 26.35
N ASN A 19 -2.91 -11.80 27.31
CA ASN A 19 -4.27 -11.44 27.66
C ASN A 19 -5.01 -10.72 26.52
N LYS A 20 -4.33 -9.84 25.76
CA LYS A 20 -4.93 -9.20 24.57
C LYS A 20 -5.34 -10.25 23.54
N ILE A 21 -4.42 -11.15 23.19
CA ILE A 21 -4.66 -12.24 22.24
C ILE A 21 -5.82 -13.11 22.70
N ASN A 22 -5.84 -13.51 23.98
CA ASN A 22 -6.92 -14.28 24.57
C ASN A 22 -8.28 -13.55 24.49
N ASN A 23 -8.30 -12.23 24.73
CA ASN A 23 -9.51 -11.44 24.60
C ASN A 23 -9.98 -11.37 23.15
N ASP A 24 -9.07 -11.14 22.19
CA ASP A 24 -9.42 -11.12 20.77
C ASP A 24 -10.04 -12.46 20.32
N ILE A 25 -9.52 -13.57 20.83
CA ILE A 25 -10.06 -14.92 20.55
C ILE A 25 -11.46 -15.06 21.15
N ASN A 26 -11.64 -14.72 22.43
CA ASN A 26 -12.93 -14.85 23.12
C ASN A 26 -14.02 -13.96 22.51
N GLU A 27 -13.64 -12.76 22.05
CA GLU A 27 -14.54 -11.79 21.42
C GLU A 27 -14.69 -12.01 19.90
N ASN A 28 -13.98 -12.98 19.31
CA ASN A 28 -13.99 -13.29 17.87
C ASN A 28 -13.51 -12.14 16.98
N LEU A 29 -12.59 -11.33 17.49
CA LEU A 29 -12.00 -10.20 16.79
C LEU A 29 -10.77 -10.65 16.00
N PHE A 30 -10.97 -11.52 15.00
CA PHE A 30 -9.86 -12.20 14.31
C PHE A 30 -8.93 -11.26 13.53
N ASP A 31 -9.42 -10.13 13.02
CA ASP A 31 -8.57 -9.09 12.41
C ASP A 31 -7.66 -8.40 13.45
N LEU A 32 -8.18 -8.12 14.65
CA LEU A 32 -7.39 -7.60 15.76
C LEU A 32 -6.40 -8.64 16.27
N LEU A 33 -6.82 -9.91 16.33
CA LEU A 33 -5.98 -11.04 16.73
C LEU A 33 -4.71 -11.10 15.87
N LEU A 34 -4.84 -10.99 14.55
CA LEU A 34 -3.69 -10.96 13.64
C LEU A 34 -2.74 -9.80 13.96
N THR A 35 -3.30 -8.61 14.19
CA THR A 35 -2.52 -7.41 14.55
C THR A 35 -1.74 -7.64 15.86
N HIS A 36 -2.40 -8.12 16.92
CA HIS A 36 -1.76 -8.35 18.21
C HIS A 36 -0.77 -9.53 18.19
N ILE A 37 -0.98 -10.56 17.35
CA ILE A 37 -0.03 -11.65 17.09
C ILE A 37 1.28 -11.14 16.45
N GLN A 38 1.20 -10.09 15.63
CA GLN A 38 2.39 -9.46 15.07
C GLN A 38 3.14 -8.64 16.11
N GLU A 39 2.44 -7.78 16.85
CA GLU A 39 3.04 -6.95 17.88
C GLU A 39 3.75 -7.76 18.98
N SER A 40 3.21 -8.94 19.27
CA SER A 40 3.72 -9.84 20.30
C SER A 40 4.92 -10.68 19.85
N HIS A 41 5.13 -10.87 18.54
CA HIS A 41 6.13 -11.78 17.98
C HIS A 41 7.56 -11.53 18.48
N GLN A 42 7.94 -10.26 18.66
CA GLN A 42 9.26 -9.86 19.14
C GLN A 42 9.34 -9.71 20.66
N LYS A 43 8.19 -9.77 21.34
CA LYS A 43 8.04 -9.40 22.76
C LYS A 43 7.80 -10.61 23.65
N ILE A 44 7.23 -11.71 23.14
CA ILE A 44 7.05 -12.97 23.88
C ILE A 44 8.27 -13.85 23.67
N LYS A 45 9.16 -13.89 24.67
CA LYS A 45 10.40 -14.67 24.66
C LYS A 45 10.31 -15.89 25.59
N GLU A 46 9.71 -15.71 26.75
CA GLU A 46 9.68 -16.73 27.81
C GLU A 46 8.39 -17.55 27.76
N ASN A 47 7.24 -16.92 27.49
CA ASN A 47 5.94 -17.59 27.49
C ASN A 47 5.51 -18.14 26.12
N LYS A 48 6.46 -18.70 25.35
CA LYS A 48 6.21 -19.23 23.99
C LYS A 48 5.18 -20.36 23.97
N LYS A 49 5.19 -21.24 24.98
CA LYS A 49 4.25 -22.37 25.08
C LYS A 49 2.81 -21.88 25.23
N ASP A 50 2.59 -20.91 26.12
CA ASP A 50 1.26 -20.33 26.36
C ASP A 50 0.77 -19.56 25.14
N PHE A 51 1.68 -18.85 24.46
CA PHE A 51 1.36 -18.19 23.20
C PHE A 51 0.93 -19.19 22.12
N ILE A 52 1.68 -20.26 21.89
CA ILE A 52 1.33 -21.31 20.92
C ILE A 52 -0.05 -21.89 21.26
N LYS A 53 -0.29 -22.21 22.53
CA LYS A 53 -1.57 -22.77 22.97
C LYS A 53 -2.76 -21.86 22.67
N LEU A 54 -2.63 -20.55 22.90
CA LEU A 54 -3.67 -19.59 22.51
C LEU A 54 -3.96 -19.61 21.00
N LEU A 55 -2.92 -19.76 20.17
CA LEU A 55 -3.12 -19.85 18.72
C LEU A 55 -3.79 -21.16 18.31
N GLU A 56 -3.49 -22.27 18.99
CA GLU A 56 -4.16 -23.56 18.79
C GLU A 56 -5.65 -23.48 19.17
N ASP A 57 -5.95 -22.88 20.33
CA ASP A 57 -7.33 -22.67 20.79
C ASP A 57 -8.11 -21.81 19.77
N ALA A 58 -7.46 -20.78 19.21
CA ALA A 58 -8.03 -19.95 18.15
C ALA A 58 -8.32 -20.75 16.86
N ILE A 59 -7.41 -21.64 16.43
CA ILE A 59 -7.63 -22.52 15.26
C ILE A 59 -8.87 -23.38 15.48
N GLU A 60 -9.00 -24.01 16.65
CA GLU A 60 -10.14 -24.88 16.94
C GLU A 60 -11.46 -24.09 16.97
N ILE A 61 -11.47 -22.89 17.56
CA ILE A 61 -12.63 -22.00 17.52
C ILE A 61 -13.01 -21.65 16.08
N LEU A 62 -12.03 -21.27 15.25
CA LEU A 62 -12.28 -20.93 13.85
C LEU A 62 -12.86 -22.10 13.07
N LYS A 63 -12.31 -23.31 13.22
CA LYS A 63 -12.82 -24.52 12.56
C LYS A 63 -14.30 -24.77 12.84
N THR A 64 -14.75 -24.56 14.09
CA THR A 64 -16.16 -24.76 14.46
C THR A 64 -17.12 -23.74 13.85
N LYS A 65 -16.60 -22.60 13.39
CA LYS A 65 -17.39 -21.49 12.86
C LYS A 65 -17.38 -21.39 11.33
N VAL A 66 -16.54 -22.19 10.68
CA VAL A 66 -16.50 -22.32 9.22
C VAL A 66 -17.85 -22.82 8.72
N ASN A 67 -18.44 -22.09 7.80
CA ASN A 67 -19.60 -22.46 7.00
C ASN A 67 -19.38 -21.96 5.56
N HIS A 68 -20.23 -22.37 4.62
CA HIS A 68 -20.02 -22.07 3.21
C HIS A 68 -19.89 -20.58 2.88
N TYR A 69 -20.48 -19.67 3.65
CA TYR A 69 -20.39 -18.23 3.40
C TYR A 69 -19.09 -17.59 3.94
N ASN A 70 -18.53 -18.09 5.03
CA ASN A 70 -17.35 -17.50 5.69
C ASN A 70 -16.10 -18.37 5.58
N LYS A 71 -16.22 -19.55 4.98
CA LYS A 71 -15.16 -20.55 4.83
C LYS A 71 -13.89 -19.95 4.28
N PRO A 72 -13.91 -19.15 3.19
CA PRO A 72 -12.67 -18.59 2.67
C PRO A 72 -11.96 -17.70 3.68
N GLN A 73 -12.70 -16.84 4.37
CA GLN A 73 -12.15 -15.93 5.39
C GLN A 73 -11.60 -16.70 6.61
N TYR A 74 -12.31 -17.71 7.09
CA TYR A 74 -11.96 -18.42 8.31
C TYR A 74 -10.82 -19.41 8.09
N TYR A 75 -10.81 -20.09 6.95
CA TYR A 75 -9.67 -20.90 6.51
C TYR A 75 -8.40 -20.07 6.38
N ARG A 76 -8.49 -18.80 5.97
CA ARG A 76 -7.34 -17.89 6.02
C ARG A 76 -6.86 -17.67 7.45
N TYR A 77 -7.72 -17.27 8.40
CA TYR A 77 -7.29 -17.12 9.79
C TYR A 77 -6.61 -18.40 10.34
N ILE A 78 -7.14 -19.57 9.98
CA ILE A 78 -6.54 -20.85 10.37
C ILE A 78 -5.13 -21.02 9.76
N LEU A 79 -4.95 -20.78 8.46
CA LEU A 79 -3.63 -20.83 7.81
C LEU A 79 -2.62 -19.90 8.49
N LEU A 80 -3.05 -18.68 8.84
CA LEU A 80 -2.22 -17.65 9.49
C LEU A 80 -1.73 -18.11 10.87
N LEU A 81 -2.63 -18.69 11.67
CA LEU A 81 -2.30 -19.22 12.98
C LEU A 81 -1.38 -20.45 12.85
N CYS A 82 -1.66 -21.35 11.90
CA CYS A 82 -0.80 -22.51 11.62
C CYS A 82 0.64 -22.07 11.31
N ASN A 83 0.79 -21.08 10.42
CA ASN A 83 2.09 -20.51 10.07
C ASN A 83 2.81 -19.90 11.26
N LYS A 84 2.07 -19.18 12.09
CA LYS A 84 2.66 -18.55 13.26
C LYS A 84 3.20 -19.59 14.23
N ILE A 85 2.45 -20.68 14.46
CA ILE A 85 2.90 -21.79 15.30
C ILE A 85 4.12 -22.49 14.67
N LEU A 86 4.09 -22.75 13.36
CA LEU A 86 5.19 -23.43 12.65
C LEU A 86 6.52 -22.65 12.67
N LYS A 87 6.49 -21.31 12.84
CA LYS A 87 7.72 -20.51 13.08
C LYS A 87 8.39 -20.84 14.42
N TYR A 88 7.64 -21.30 15.41
CA TYR A 88 8.17 -21.72 16.72
C TYR A 88 8.41 -23.22 16.80
N ASP A 89 7.62 -24.03 16.10
CA ASP A 89 7.74 -25.49 16.08
C ASP A 89 7.49 -26.08 14.69
N THR A 90 8.58 -26.31 13.94
CA THR A 90 8.54 -26.81 12.56
C THR A 90 8.20 -28.30 12.45
N LYS A 91 8.12 -29.04 13.56
CA LYS A 91 7.85 -30.50 13.56
C LYS A 91 6.36 -30.85 13.54
N ARG A 92 5.48 -29.85 13.61
CA ARG A 92 4.01 -30.00 13.63
C ARG A 92 3.43 -30.43 12.29
N ASN A 93 3.42 -31.73 12.03
CA ASN A 93 2.87 -32.30 10.80
C ASN A 93 1.35 -32.12 10.70
N ASP A 94 0.63 -32.17 11.83
CA ASP A 94 -0.80 -31.88 11.93
C ASP A 94 -1.16 -30.52 11.32
N LEU A 95 -0.38 -29.47 11.61
CA LEU A 95 -0.60 -28.14 11.05
C LEU A 95 -0.21 -28.06 9.58
N LYS A 96 0.84 -28.77 9.15
CA LYS A 96 1.22 -28.84 7.73
C LYS A 96 0.14 -29.53 6.89
N ASP A 97 -0.47 -30.57 7.43
CA ASP A 97 -1.53 -31.31 6.75
C ASP A 97 -2.82 -30.49 6.72
N LEU A 98 -3.19 -29.81 7.81
CA LEU A 98 -4.30 -28.85 7.82
C LEU A 98 -4.09 -27.72 6.80
N LYS A 99 -2.86 -27.20 6.68
CA LYS A 99 -2.54 -26.22 5.64
C LYS A 99 -2.78 -26.77 4.24
N LYS A 100 -2.33 -28.00 3.96
CA LYS A 100 -2.52 -28.64 2.66
C LYS A 100 -4.00 -28.86 2.36
N GLU A 101 -4.78 -29.33 3.33
CA GLU A 101 -6.22 -29.54 3.20
C GLU A 101 -6.94 -28.25 2.82
N ILE A 102 -6.67 -27.16 3.55
CA ILE A 102 -7.26 -25.86 3.26
C ILE A 102 -6.83 -25.33 1.88
N ILE A 103 -5.56 -25.50 1.52
CA ILE A 103 -5.05 -25.08 0.21
C ILE A 103 -5.74 -25.89 -0.90
N GLU A 104 -5.89 -27.19 -0.75
CA GLU A 104 -6.63 -28.05 -1.70
C GLU A 104 -8.10 -27.64 -1.81
N ASP A 105 -8.75 -27.31 -0.69
CA ASP A 105 -10.13 -26.82 -0.69
C ASP A 105 -10.29 -25.55 -1.54
N PHE A 106 -9.36 -24.61 -1.41
CA PHE A 106 -9.32 -23.42 -2.28
C PHE A 106 -9.16 -23.77 -3.76
N LYS A 107 -8.41 -24.83 -4.10
CA LYS A 107 -8.26 -25.26 -5.50
C LYS A 107 -9.58 -25.75 -6.10
N HIS A 108 -10.40 -26.42 -5.30
CA HIS A 108 -11.66 -26.99 -5.78
C HIS A 108 -12.79 -25.95 -5.82
N SER A 109 -12.77 -24.92 -4.97
CA SER A 109 -13.79 -23.85 -4.98
C SER A 109 -13.65 -22.89 -6.16
N GLU A 110 -12.43 -22.61 -6.62
CA GLU A 110 -12.16 -21.68 -7.73
C GLU A 110 -12.54 -22.23 -9.13
N GLU A 111 -12.88 -23.52 -9.23
CA GLU A 111 -13.46 -24.10 -10.47
C GLU A 111 -14.95 -23.77 -10.63
N HIS A 112 -15.59 -23.16 -9.62
CA HIS A 112 -17.05 -23.01 -9.58
C HIS A 112 -17.62 -21.61 -9.23
N ASN A 113 -16.85 -20.58 -8.89
CA ASN A 113 -17.37 -19.20 -8.71
C ASN A 113 -16.29 -18.09 -8.88
N GLU A 114 -16.62 -17.02 -9.60
CA GLU A 114 -15.80 -15.80 -9.72
C GLU A 114 -15.91 -14.87 -8.48
N ASP A 115 -17.00 -14.96 -7.72
CA ASP A 115 -17.30 -14.07 -6.58
C ASP A 115 -16.49 -14.35 -5.30
N ASP A 116 -15.76 -15.47 -5.23
CA ASP A 116 -15.00 -15.89 -4.04
C ASP A 116 -13.53 -15.44 -4.05
N ILE A 117 -13.08 -14.78 -5.14
CA ILE A 117 -11.70 -14.33 -5.31
C ILE A 117 -11.43 -13.09 -4.45
N ILE A 118 -10.39 -13.18 -3.64
CA ILE A 118 -9.96 -12.08 -2.77
C ILE A 118 -9.23 -11.06 -3.60
N PRO A 119 -9.49 -9.76 -3.43
CA PRO A 119 -8.72 -8.75 -4.13
C PRO A 119 -7.22 -8.88 -3.85
N LEU A 120 -6.42 -8.74 -4.90
CA LEU A 120 -4.99 -9.08 -4.90
C LEU A 120 -4.18 -8.14 -3.99
N ASN A 121 -4.61 -6.89 -3.86
CA ASN A 121 -4.06 -5.94 -2.88
C ASN A 121 -4.23 -6.41 -1.42
N TYR A 122 -5.35 -7.07 -1.07
CA TYR A 122 -5.53 -7.70 0.24
C TYR A 122 -4.58 -8.88 0.40
N GLN A 123 -4.41 -9.73 -0.63
CA GLN A 123 -3.45 -10.84 -0.58
C GLN A 123 -2.03 -10.37 -0.28
N ILE A 124 -1.60 -9.26 -0.90
CA ILE A 124 -0.25 -8.72 -0.68
C ILE A 124 -0.11 -8.09 0.71
N ASN A 125 -1.16 -7.41 1.20
CA ASN A 125 -1.20 -6.94 2.58
C ASN A 125 -1.11 -8.10 3.59
N GLU A 126 -1.71 -9.25 3.28
CA GLU A 126 -1.59 -10.46 4.11
C GLU A 126 -0.19 -11.08 4.04
N ILE A 127 0.45 -11.13 2.87
CA ILE A 127 1.85 -11.56 2.76
C ILE A 127 2.77 -10.64 3.55
N ARG A 128 2.51 -9.32 3.55
CA ARG A 128 3.21 -8.35 4.41
C ARG A 128 3.12 -8.74 5.87
N ILE A 129 2.00 -9.33 6.28
CA ILE A 129 1.76 -9.72 7.67
C ILE A 129 2.45 -11.05 8.00
N THR A 130 2.46 -11.98 7.05
CA THR A 130 2.67 -13.41 7.32
C THR A 130 4.00 -13.92 6.80
N TYR A 131 4.46 -13.36 5.69
CA TYR A 131 5.52 -13.87 4.86
C TYR A 131 5.24 -15.30 4.33
N ASP A 132 3.97 -15.69 4.19
CA ASP A 132 3.60 -16.95 3.51
C ASP A 132 3.09 -16.62 2.12
N VAL A 133 3.80 -17.11 1.11
CA VAL A 133 3.49 -16.90 -0.31
C VAL A 133 2.76 -18.09 -0.94
N SER A 134 2.46 -19.16 -0.19
CA SER A 134 1.94 -20.43 -0.74
C SER A 134 0.65 -20.23 -1.54
N TYR A 135 -0.32 -19.50 -0.99
CA TYR A 135 -1.57 -19.23 -1.70
C TYR A 135 -1.36 -18.29 -2.89
N LEU A 136 -0.46 -17.31 -2.78
CA LEU A 136 -0.14 -16.44 -3.91
C LEU A 136 0.56 -17.20 -5.03
N ASN A 137 1.52 -18.07 -4.72
CA ASN A 137 2.16 -18.97 -5.69
C ASN A 137 1.14 -19.87 -6.38
N TYR A 138 0.15 -20.36 -5.62
CA TYR A 138 -0.98 -21.08 -6.20
C TYR A 138 -1.77 -20.21 -7.19
N LEU A 139 -2.16 -18.99 -6.80
CA LEU A 139 -2.90 -18.05 -7.65
C LEU A 139 -2.12 -17.68 -8.92
N ILE A 140 -0.81 -17.40 -8.81
CA ILE A 140 0.05 -17.07 -9.96
C ILE A 140 -0.05 -18.16 -11.01
N LYS A 141 0.23 -19.41 -10.63
CA LYS A 141 0.26 -20.53 -11.57
C LYS A 141 -1.12 -20.95 -12.06
N ASN A 142 -2.04 -21.20 -11.13
CA ASN A 142 -3.27 -21.93 -11.41
C ASN A 142 -4.44 -21.01 -11.74
N THR A 143 -4.34 -19.72 -11.44
CA THR A 143 -5.41 -18.75 -11.69
C THR A 143 -4.94 -17.73 -12.71
N PHE A 144 -3.95 -16.91 -12.39
CA PHE A 144 -3.55 -15.78 -13.23
C PHE A 144 -2.90 -16.22 -14.54
N MET A 145 -1.89 -17.09 -14.52
CA MET A 145 -1.27 -17.58 -15.76
C MET A 145 -2.24 -18.43 -16.58
N ARG A 146 -2.99 -19.34 -15.94
CA ARG A 146 -4.01 -20.19 -16.60
C ARG A 146 -5.07 -19.36 -17.33
N LEU A 147 -5.58 -18.30 -16.68
CA LEU A 147 -6.60 -17.41 -17.23
C LEU A 147 -6.00 -16.25 -18.04
N LYS A 148 -4.67 -16.24 -18.27
CA LYS A 148 -3.95 -15.21 -19.04
C LYS A 148 -4.07 -13.79 -18.46
N MET A 149 -4.25 -13.68 -17.15
CA MET A 149 -4.21 -12.43 -16.38
C MET A 149 -2.74 -12.09 -16.07
N TRP A 150 -1.96 -11.78 -17.11
CA TRP A 150 -0.51 -11.71 -17.03
C TRP A 150 0.02 -10.58 -16.14
N ASP A 151 -0.69 -9.46 -16.08
CA ASP A 151 -0.44 -8.34 -15.18
C ASP A 151 -0.58 -8.76 -13.70
N ASN A 152 -1.67 -9.46 -13.36
CA ASN A 152 -1.87 -10.00 -12.03
C ASN A 152 -0.87 -11.11 -11.69
N ALA A 153 -0.49 -11.93 -12.67
CA ALA A 153 0.54 -12.94 -12.51
C ALA A 153 1.90 -12.28 -12.19
N LEU A 154 2.30 -11.25 -12.94
CA LEU A 154 3.54 -10.50 -12.70
C LEU A 154 3.52 -9.82 -11.34
N TYR A 155 2.41 -9.16 -11.00
CA TYR A 155 2.22 -8.47 -9.73
C TYR A 155 2.35 -9.43 -8.54
N GLY A 156 1.67 -10.58 -8.61
CA GLY A 156 1.78 -11.64 -7.61
C GLY A 156 3.20 -12.20 -7.52
N LEU A 157 3.83 -12.48 -8.66
CA LEU A 157 5.19 -13.03 -8.71
C LEU A 157 6.21 -12.09 -8.07
N LEU A 158 6.10 -10.78 -8.31
CA LEU A 158 6.96 -9.79 -7.68
C LEU A 158 6.75 -9.77 -6.16
N ALA A 159 5.52 -9.90 -5.66
CA ALA A 159 5.25 -10.02 -4.23
C ALA A 159 5.87 -11.30 -3.64
N ALA A 160 5.76 -12.43 -4.33
CA ALA A 160 6.34 -13.70 -3.90
C ALA A 160 7.87 -13.62 -3.83
N ARG A 161 8.52 -13.08 -4.86
CA ARG A 161 9.98 -12.87 -4.91
C ARG A 161 10.52 -11.97 -3.81
N LEU A 162 9.72 -11.02 -3.31
CA LEU A 162 10.13 -10.18 -2.17
C LEU A 162 10.32 -10.98 -0.87
N VAL A 163 9.68 -12.14 -0.75
CA VAL A 163 9.71 -12.99 0.44
C VAL A 163 10.58 -14.23 0.21
N GLU A 164 10.43 -14.88 -0.94
CA GLU A 164 11.14 -16.11 -1.32
C GLU A 164 11.88 -15.94 -2.65
N PRO A 165 12.97 -15.14 -2.69
CA PRO A 165 13.66 -14.82 -3.94
C PRO A 165 14.35 -16.01 -4.62
N ASP A 166 14.74 -17.04 -3.86
CA ASP A 166 15.52 -18.18 -4.34
C ASP A 166 14.67 -19.38 -4.80
N ASN A 167 13.35 -19.20 -4.95
CA ASN A 167 12.44 -20.26 -5.36
C ASN A 167 12.53 -20.48 -6.89
N LEU A 168 13.07 -21.63 -7.30
CA LEU A 168 13.34 -21.99 -8.71
C LEU A 168 12.11 -21.87 -9.63
N ASP A 169 10.91 -22.17 -9.13
CA ASP A 169 9.67 -22.08 -9.91
C ASP A 169 9.37 -20.62 -10.32
N LEU A 170 9.81 -19.63 -9.53
CA LEU A 170 9.52 -18.21 -9.81
C LEU A 170 10.29 -17.68 -11.02
N ASP A 171 11.47 -18.23 -11.33
CA ASP A 171 12.21 -17.82 -12.52
C ASP A 171 11.59 -18.34 -13.81
N GLU A 172 11.06 -19.57 -13.77
CA GLU A 172 10.28 -20.15 -14.86
C GLU A 172 8.99 -19.34 -15.08
N TYR A 173 8.23 -19.07 -14.00
CA TYR A 173 7.02 -18.26 -14.09
C TYR A 173 7.30 -16.86 -14.62
N TYR A 174 8.39 -16.22 -14.18
CA TYR A 174 8.75 -14.89 -14.68
C TYR A 174 9.02 -14.89 -16.17
N THR A 175 9.78 -15.87 -16.66
CA THR A 175 10.09 -16.01 -18.08
C THR A 175 8.81 -16.21 -18.91
N GLU A 176 7.90 -17.05 -18.43
CA GLU A 176 6.61 -17.29 -19.09
C GLU A 176 5.71 -16.04 -19.09
N ILE A 177 5.58 -15.37 -17.94
CA ILE A 177 4.78 -14.16 -17.79
C ILE A 177 5.31 -13.06 -18.71
N LYS A 178 6.62 -12.78 -18.68
CA LYS A 178 7.25 -11.73 -19.49
C LYS A 178 7.10 -11.97 -20.99
N LYS A 179 7.14 -13.23 -21.44
CA LYS A 179 6.91 -13.58 -22.85
C LYS A 179 5.50 -13.23 -23.34
N ASN A 180 4.52 -13.19 -22.43
CA ASN A 180 3.11 -12.95 -22.77
C ASN A 180 2.63 -11.52 -22.47
N ILE A 181 3.43 -10.71 -21.78
CA ILE A 181 3.16 -9.28 -21.59
C ILE A 181 3.68 -8.53 -22.82
N GLN A 182 2.79 -7.78 -23.48
CA GLN A 182 3.19 -6.83 -24.50
C GLN A 182 3.45 -5.49 -23.82
N SER A 183 4.67 -4.97 -23.95
CA SER A 183 5.04 -3.66 -23.43
C SER A 183 5.60 -2.82 -24.58
N LYS A 184 5.17 -1.57 -24.65
CA LYS A 184 5.71 -0.56 -25.55
C LYS A 184 6.96 0.07 -24.93
N ASP A 185 7.89 0.45 -25.78
CA ASP A 185 9.05 1.25 -25.38
C ASP A 185 8.65 2.72 -25.25
N ILE A 186 9.28 3.43 -24.31
CA ILE A 186 9.11 4.86 -24.14
C ILE A 186 10.13 5.62 -24.99
N LYS A 187 9.63 6.60 -25.74
CA LYS A 187 10.48 7.60 -26.40
C LYS A 187 10.68 8.78 -25.47
N GLU A 188 11.93 9.12 -25.21
CA GLU A 188 12.28 10.33 -24.46
C GLU A 188 11.72 11.57 -25.16
N LYS A 189 11.01 12.41 -24.40
CA LYS A 189 10.60 13.76 -24.80
C LYS A 189 10.96 14.74 -23.69
N ASN A 190 11.23 15.97 -24.08
CA ASN A 190 11.46 17.08 -23.16
C ASN A 190 10.72 18.30 -23.71
N PHE A 191 9.91 18.95 -22.88
CA PHE A 191 9.09 20.09 -23.27
C PHE A 191 9.69 21.45 -22.85
N GLY A 192 10.87 21.45 -22.22
CA GLY A 192 11.54 22.68 -21.77
C GLY A 192 10.85 23.34 -20.58
N GLU A 193 11.06 24.65 -20.39
CA GLU A 193 10.35 25.41 -19.35
C GLU A 193 8.93 25.79 -19.82
N PRO A 194 7.89 25.56 -19.00
CA PRO A 194 6.50 25.90 -19.37
C PRO A 194 6.29 27.42 -19.40
N LYS A 195 5.45 27.88 -20.33
CA LYS A 195 5.05 29.29 -20.47
C LYS A 195 3.58 29.41 -20.87
N ASP A 196 2.91 30.41 -20.31
CA ASP A 196 1.52 30.80 -20.60
C ASP A 196 0.48 29.69 -20.37
N LYS A 197 0.79 28.74 -19.48
CA LYS A 197 -0.04 27.56 -19.16
C LYS A 197 -0.70 27.64 -17.79
N LEU A 198 -1.77 26.88 -17.62
CA LEU A 198 -2.24 26.45 -16.30
C LEU A 198 -1.48 25.18 -15.89
N LEU A 199 -0.62 25.28 -14.88
CA LEU A 199 0.14 24.16 -14.34
C LEU A 199 -0.60 23.53 -13.17
N ILE A 200 -1.05 22.30 -13.36
CA ILE A 200 -1.62 21.47 -12.30
C ILE A 200 -0.48 20.91 -11.47
N LEU A 201 -0.53 21.17 -10.16
CA LEU A 201 0.51 20.76 -9.23
C LEU A 201 0.22 19.38 -8.64
N ASP A 202 1.20 18.50 -8.70
CA ASP A 202 1.18 17.21 -8.01
C ASP A 202 1.31 17.35 -6.48
N SER A 203 0.86 16.33 -5.74
CA SER A 203 0.83 16.29 -4.27
C SER A 203 2.22 16.48 -3.66
N ASN A 204 3.26 15.93 -4.29
CA ASN A 204 4.67 16.09 -3.88
C ASN A 204 5.14 17.55 -3.93
N VAL A 205 4.75 18.30 -4.97
CA VAL A 205 5.07 19.72 -5.14
C VAL A 205 4.33 20.55 -4.10
N VAL A 206 3.03 20.27 -3.91
CA VAL A 206 2.19 21.01 -2.96
C VAL A 206 2.64 20.77 -1.52
N ILE A 207 2.88 19.52 -1.12
CA ILE A 207 3.31 19.18 0.24
C ILE A 207 4.70 19.76 0.53
N SER A 208 5.62 19.75 -0.42
CA SER A 208 6.94 20.37 -0.30
C SER A 208 6.80 21.84 0.14
N HIS A 209 5.93 22.60 -0.52
CA HIS A 209 5.71 24.01 -0.22
C HIS A 209 4.98 24.26 1.09
N ILE A 210 3.91 23.51 1.36
CA ILE A 210 3.13 23.67 2.60
C ILE A 210 3.98 23.30 3.82
N ALA A 211 4.76 22.23 3.71
CA ALA A 211 5.50 21.63 4.80
C ALA A 211 6.94 22.14 4.96
N ASN A 212 7.38 23.07 4.10
CA ASN A 212 8.70 23.68 4.20
C ASN A 212 8.80 24.69 5.35
N ASN A 213 9.85 24.57 6.16
CA ASN A 213 10.19 25.49 7.25
C ASN A 213 8.99 25.94 8.11
N VAL A 214 8.29 24.97 8.68
CA VAL A 214 7.19 25.19 9.62
C VAL A 214 7.76 25.22 11.03
N GLU A 215 7.85 26.42 11.61
CA GLU A 215 8.41 26.65 12.96
C GLU A 215 9.87 26.17 13.11
N GLY A 216 10.68 26.31 12.05
CA GLY A 216 12.08 25.88 12.05
C GLY A 216 12.28 24.39 11.75
N PHE A 217 11.20 23.68 11.38
CA PHE A 217 11.25 22.27 10.98
C PHE A 217 10.86 22.10 9.51
N ILE A 218 11.59 21.24 8.81
CA ILE A 218 11.29 20.83 7.44
C ILE A 218 10.62 19.46 7.51
N PHE A 219 9.38 19.35 7.02
CA PHE A 219 8.59 18.12 7.08
C PHE A 219 8.43 17.42 5.73
N GLY A 220 8.61 18.15 4.61
CA GLY A 220 8.60 17.60 3.25
C GLY A 220 10.01 17.45 2.66
N SER A 221 10.09 16.89 1.46
CA SER A 221 11.28 16.97 0.61
C SER A 221 11.38 18.35 -0.03
N GLU A 222 12.60 18.83 -0.23
CA GLU A 222 12.83 19.95 -1.13
C GLU A 222 12.45 19.52 -2.55
N THR A 223 11.75 20.40 -3.26
CA THR A 223 11.43 20.22 -4.68
C THR A 223 12.38 21.04 -5.53
N ASN A 224 12.70 20.55 -6.73
CA ASN A 224 13.52 21.29 -7.69
C ASN A 224 12.75 22.46 -8.33
N PHE A 225 11.43 22.53 -8.13
CA PHE A 225 10.61 23.58 -8.70
C PHE A 225 10.67 24.88 -7.87
N ASN A 226 11.03 25.98 -8.53
CA ASN A 226 10.83 27.32 -7.99
C ASN A 226 9.47 27.85 -8.44
N LEU A 227 8.42 27.64 -7.64
CA LEU A 227 7.06 28.09 -7.97
C LEU A 227 6.94 29.61 -8.08
N GLU A 228 7.78 30.40 -7.40
CA GLU A 228 7.79 31.86 -7.56
C GLU A 228 8.25 32.25 -8.97
N LYS A 229 9.34 31.65 -9.46
CA LYS A 229 9.84 31.89 -10.83
C LYS A 229 8.84 31.39 -11.86
N LEU A 230 8.32 30.18 -11.70
CA LEU A 230 7.36 29.57 -12.64
C LEU A 230 6.04 30.35 -12.71
N GLY A 231 5.57 30.88 -11.57
CA GLY A 231 4.33 31.65 -11.46
C GLY A 231 4.37 33.02 -12.16
N ASN A 232 5.56 33.51 -12.56
CA ASN A 232 5.66 34.75 -13.34
C ASN A 232 5.12 34.59 -14.78
N ASN A 233 5.19 33.38 -15.33
CA ASN A 233 4.77 33.09 -16.70
C ASN A 233 3.61 32.08 -16.76
N ASN A 234 3.17 31.53 -15.63
CA ASN A 234 2.19 30.46 -15.58
C ASN A 234 1.18 30.71 -14.46
N LYS A 235 0.00 30.11 -14.59
CA LYS A 235 -0.98 30.00 -13.50
C LYS A 235 -0.82 28.64 -12.84
N PHE A 236 -1.20 28.54 -11.57
CA PHE A 236 -1.20 27.27 -10.85
C PHE A 236 -2.62 26.82 -10.55
N GLY A 237 -2.85 25.52 -10.71
CA GLY A 237 -4.07 24.84 -10.32
C GLY A 237 -3.75 23.65 -9.42
N ILE A 238 -4.64 23.34 -8.48
CA ILE A 238 -4.58 22.15 -7.64
C ILE A 238 -5.97 21.52 -7.66
N THR A 239 -6.01 20.24 -8.03
CA THR A 239 -7.27 19.51 -8.18
C THR A 239 -7.77 18.97 -6.84
N PRO A 240 -9.05 18.58 -6.75
CA PRO A 240 -9.62 18.03 -5.52
C PRO A 240 -8.91 16.75 -5.03
N SER A 241 -8.44 15.88 -5.93
CA SER A 241 -7.71 14.66 -5.55
C SER A 241 -6.42 14.99 -4.81
N VAL A 242 -5.64 15.96 -5.32
CA VAL A 242 -4.39 16.42 -4.71
C VAL A 242 -4.64 17.02 -3.32
N PHE A 243 -5.69 17.83 -3.14
CA PHE A 243 -6.00 18.35 -1.81
C PHE A 243 -6.35 17.25 -0.80
N LYS A 244 -7.13 16.25 -1.20
CA LYS A 244 -7.45 15.10 -0.34
C LYS A 244 -6.19 14.33 0.05
N GLU A 245 -5.25 14.17 -0.88
CA GLU A 245 -3.99 13.49 -0.60
C GLU A 245 -3.08 14.31 0.32
N VAL A 246 -2.95 15.60 0.07
CA VAL A 246 -2.16 16.52 0.90
C VAL A 246 -2.71 16.59 2.32
N GLU A 247 -4.03 16.60 2.51
CA GLU A 247 -4.68 16.52 3.83
C GLU A 247 -4.25 15.28 4.59
N LYS A 248 -4.38 14.10 3.97
CA LYS A 248 -3.93 12.83 4.57
C LYS A 248 -2.43 12.84 4.88
N HIS A 249 -1.62 13.43 4.02
CA HIS A 249 -0.18 13.55 4.24
C HIS A 249 0.12 14.45 5.46
N ILE A 250 -0.57 15.58 5.59
CA ILE A 250 -0.45 16.45 6.78
C ILE A 250 -0.85 15.71 8.05
N GLU A 251 -1.93 14.93 8.03
CA GLU A 251 -2.33 14.08 9.16
C GLU A 251 -1.23 13.09 9.54
N PHE A 252 -0.63 12.42 8.55
CA PHE A 252 0.46 11.47 8.76
C PHE A 252 1.73 12.14 9.31
N ILE A 253 2.09 13.32 8.81
CA ILE A 253 3.19 14.13 9.34
C ILE A 253 2.92 14.44 10.81
N LEU A 254 1.71 14.87 11.15
CA LEU A 254 1.36 15.19 12.53
C LEU A 254 1.41 13.95 13.42
N GLU A 255 0.84 12.83 13.00
CA GLU A 255 0.81 11.58 13.78
C GLU A 255 2.23 11.05 14.05
N SER A 256 3.06 10.95 13.00
CA SER A 256 4.43 10.45 13.09
C SER A 256 5.32 11.31 14.00
N ARG A 257 4.95 12.58 14.21
CA ARG A 257 5.72 13.55 15.00
C ARG A 257 5.14 13.80 16.39
N LYS A 258 4.00 13.22 16.78
CA LYS A 258 3.45 13.34 18.15
C LYS A 258 4.46 12.98 19.24
N ASN A 259 5.31 11.98 18.98
CA ASN A 259 6.34 11.56 19.93
C ASN A 259 7.53 12.52 20.02
N GLN A 260 7.73 13.41 19.05
CA GLN A 260 8.80 14.42 19.08
C GLN A 260 8.58 15.52 20.12
N ILE A 261 7.33 15.71 20.58
CA ILE A 261 6.97 16.57 21.72
C ILE A 261 7.84 16.21 22.95
N LYS A 262 8.14 14.93 23.14
CA LYS A 262 8.97 14.45 24.26
C LYS A 262 10.47 14.71 24.06
N LYS A 263 10.92 14.92 22.83
CA LYS A 263 12.35 14.96 22.45
C LYS A 263 12.87 16.38 22.25
N TYR A 264 12.06 17.31 21.77
CA TYR A 264 12.49 18.66 21.44
C TYR A 264 11.69 19.70 22.22
N LYS A 265 12.36 20.48 23.07
CA LYS A 265 11.72 21.53 23.89
C LYS A 265 11.00 22.61 23.06
N ASN A 266 11.45 22.85 21.83
CA ASN A 266 10.90 23.87 20.94
C ASN A 266 9.80 23.33 20.01
N PHE A 267 9.48 22.03 20.09
CA PHE A 267 8.47 21.41 19.24
C PHE A 267 7.07 21.65 19.83
N ASN A 268 6.36 22.64 19.30
CA ASN A 268 4.96 22.90 19.67
C ASN A 268 4.02 22.29 18.63
N TYR A 269 3.49 21.09 18.95
CA TYR A 269 2.59 20.35 18.07
C TYR A 269 1.37 21.15 17.64
N ASN A 270 0.73 21.88 18.55
CA ASN A 270 -0.47 22.65 18.23
C ASN A 270 -0.16 23.79 17.26
N LYS A 271 0.97 24.49 17.47
CA LYS A 271 1.41 25.57 16.57
C LYS A 271 1.79 25.06 15.19
N ILE A 272 2.47 23.91 15.11
CA ILE A 272 2.82 23.25 13.84
C ILE A 272 1.53 22.84 13.10
N LYS A 273 0.60 22.19 13.80
CA LYS A 273 -0.71 21.80 13.26
C LYS A 273 -1.45 23.00 12.69
N GLU A 274 -1.62 24.05 13.48
CA GLU A 274 -2.31 25.28 13.07
C GLU A 274 -1.66 25.88 11.82
N LYS A 275 -0.33 25.97 11.78
CA LYS A 275 0.40 26.56 10.65
C LYS A 275 0.31 25.72 9.37
N LEU A 276 0.32 24.39 9.47
CA LEU A 276 0.14 23.50 8.32
C LEU A 276 -1.27 23.65 7.73
N TYR A 277 -2.31 23.61 8.55
CA TYR A 277 -3.68 23.76 8.08
C TYR A 277 -3.99 25.18 7.58
N ASP A 278 -3.45 26.23 8.21
CA ASP A 278 -3.58 27.61 7.70
C ASP A 278 -2.95 27.77 6.31
N ARG A 279 -1.78 27.17 6.08
CA ARG A 279 -1.15 27.15 4.75
C ARG A 279 -1.97 26.36 3.73
N LEU A 280 -2.48 25.19 4.11
CA LEU A 280 -3.35 24.39 3.25
C LEU A 280 -4.60 25.18 2.83
N GLU A 281 -5.27 25.84 3.78
CA GLU A 281 -6.46 26.65 3.50
C GLU A 281 -6.14 27.84 2.60
N LYS A 282 -4.98 28.49 2.76
CA LYS A 282 -4.51 29.51 1.84
C LYS A 282 -4.29 28.96 0.42
N PHE A 283 -3.73 27.76 0.30
CA PHE A 283 -3.54 27.10 -0.99
C PHE A 283 -4.89 26.77 -1.65
N LYS A 284 -5.84 26.20 -0.90
CA LYS A 284 -7.20 25.92 -1.40
C LYS A 284 -7.90 27.17 -1.91
N ARG A 285 -7.82 28.29 -1.18
CA ARG A 285 -8.46 29.54 -1.61
C ARG A 285 -7.84 30.13 -2.87
N LYS A 286 -6.53 29.91 -3.08
CA LYS A 286 -5.78 30.56 -4.15
C LYS A 286 -5.70 29.73 -5.44
N TYR A 287 -5.60 28.41 -5.31
CA TYR A 287 -5.22 27.53 -6.42
C TYR A 287 -6.21 26.41 -6.73
N THR A 288 -7.32 26.28 -5.99
CA THR A 288 -8.33 25.26 -6.31
C THR A 288 -8.85 25.45 -7.73
N VAL A 289 -8.87 24.37 -8.49
CA VAL A 289 -9.57 24.27 -9.77
C VAL A 289 -10.75 23.31 -9.63
N GLU A 290 -11.90 23.71 -10.16
CA GLU A 290 -13.05 22.82 -10.25
C GLU A 290 -12.90 21.94 -11.48
N VAL A 291 -12.98 20.63 -11.28
CA VAL A 291 -12.88 19.64 -12.34
C VAL A 291 -13.85 18.51 -12.04
N ASN A 292 -14.63 18.15 -13.04
CA ASN A 292 -15.44 16.94 -13.02
C ASN A 292 -14.70 15.89 -13.85
N CYS A 293 -14.11 14.91 -13.17
CA CYS A 293 -13.45 13.78 -13.80
C CYS A 293 -14.42 12.59 -13.83
N ASP A 294 -14.65 12.06 -15.03
CA ASP A 294 -15.45 10.86 -15.24
C ASP A 294 -14.63 9.62 -14.84
N GLU A 295 -15.26 8.66 -14.15
CA GLU A 295 -14.62 7.38 -13.80
C GLU A 295 -14.20 6.61 -15.07
N GLY A 296 -14.90 6.81 -16.20
CA GLY A 296 -14.49 6.27 -17.49
C GLY A 296 -13.10 6.74 -17.95
N LEU A 297 -12.72 7.98 -17.62
CA LEU A 297 -11.40 8.53 -17.98
C LEU A 297 -10.29 7.95 -17.11
N ILE A 298 -10.59 7.62 -15.85
CA ILE A 298 -9.64 6.94 -14.96
C ILE A 298 -9.34 5.53 -15.52
N GLU A 299 -10.37 4.83 -15.99
CA GLU A 299 -10.18 3.53 -16.63
C GLU A 299 -9.36 3.64 -17.93
N GLU A 300 -9.56 4.70 -18.72
CA GLU A 300 -8.72 4.98 -19.88
C GLU A 300 -7.25 5.22 -19.51
N VAL A 301 -6.99 5.94 -18.41
CA VAL A 301 -5.63 6.14 -17.87
C VAL A 301 -5.01 4.82 -17.41
N LYS A 302 -5.77 3.92 -16.78
CA LYS A 302 -5.28 2.58 -16.42
C LYS A 302 -4.87 1.79 -17.66
N LEU A 303 -5.75 1.72 -18.67
CA LEU A 303 -5.47 1.03 -19.93
C LEU A 303 -4.24 1.60 -20.63
N PHE A 304 -4.04 2.92 -20.56
CA PHE A 304 -2.83 3.57 -21.05
C PHE A 304 -1.56 3.05 -20.36
N TYR A 305 -1.55 2.95 -19.03
CA TYR A 305 -0.38 2.46 -18.29
C TYR A 305 -0.11 0.97 -18.51
N MET A 306 -1.15 0.16 -18.73
CA MET A 306 -1.02 -1.27 -19.03
C MET A 306 -0.25 -1.55 -20.33
N ASP A 307 -0.13 -0.57 -21.24
CA ASP A 307 0.71 -0.69 -22.43
C ASP A 307 2.23 -0.65 -22.12
N TYR A 308 2.62 -0.33 -20.88
CA TYR A 308 4.02 -0.08 -20.50
C TYR A 308 4.44 -0.85 -19.24
N MET A 309 3.98 -2.08 -19.09
CA MET A 309 4.22 -2.91 -17.90
C MET A 309 5.69 -3.10 -17.53
N ASP A 310 6.59 -3.15 -18.52
CA ASP A 310 8.03 -3.31 -18.26
C ASP A 310 8.62 -2.07 -17.58
N GLU A 311 8.15 -0.89 -17.96
CA GLU A 311 8.58 0.38 -17.39
C GLU A 311 8.01 0.55 -15.97
N LEU A 312 6.75 0.15 -15.76
CA LEU A 312 6.13 0.12 -14.43
C LEU A 312 6.85 -0.83 -13.47
N GLU A 313 7.27 -2.01 -13.95
CA GLU A 313 8.10 -2.94 -13.17
C GLU A 313 9.42 -2.29 -12.76
N GLN A 314 10.12 -1.62 -13.67
CA GLN A 314 11.38 -0.93 -13.36
C GLN A 314 11.19 0.21 -12.35
N ILE A 315 10.16 1.03 -12.52
CA ILE A 315 9.82 2.11 -11.59
C ILE A 315 9.52 1.53 -10.20
N LEU A 316 8.72 0.48 -10.12
CA LEU A 316 8.43 -0.21 -8.87
C LEU A 316 9.73 -0.70 -8.23
N VAL A 317 10.56 -1.46 -8.94
CA VAL A 317 11.83 -2.00 -8.40
C VAL A 317 12.70 -0.87 -7.86
N SER A 318 12.81 0.25 -8.58
CA SER A 318 13.48 1.46 -8.11
C SER A 318 12.86 2.01 -6.82
N LYS A 319 11.53 2.09 -6.73
CA LYS A 319 10.80 2.55 -5.52
C LYS A 319 10.93 1.57 -4.35
N LEU A 320 11.27 0.30 -4.58
CA LEU A 320 11.44 -0.73 -3.54
C LEU A 320 12.87 -0.84 -3.01
N ASN A 321 13.87 -0.35 -3.74
CA ASN A 321 15.28 -0.44 -3.35
C ASN A 321 15.55 0.15 -1.96
N HIS A 322 16.46 -0.51 -1.22
CA HIS A 322 16.88 -0.14 0.14
C HIS A 322 15.78 -0.09 1.22
N LYS A 323 14.57 -0.60 0.93
CA LYS A 323 13.47 -0.69 1.91
C LYS A 323 13.45 -2.06 2.62
N SER A 324 12.90 -2.10 3.83
CA SER A 324 12.60 -3.36 4.51
C SER A 324 11.50 -4.13 3.76
N ILE A 325 11.48 -5.46 3.85
CA ILE A 325 10.49 -6.30 3.14
C ILE A 325 9.06 -5.85 3.44
N SER A 326 8.75 -5.54 4.70
CA SER A 326 7.43 -5.01 5.09
C SER A 326 7.07 -3.70 4.36
N HIS A 327 8.02 -2.77 4.23
CA HIS A 327 7.81 -1.55 3.45
C HIS A 327 7.66 -1.85 1.96
N LYS A 328 8.44 -2.80 1.43
CA LYS A 328 8.35 -3.19 0.02
C LYS A 328 6.95 -3.74 -0.31
N LEU A 329 6.45 -4.67 0.50
CA LEU A 329 5.11 -5.26 0.33
C LEU A 329 3.99 -4.23 0.55
N ARG A 330 4.15 -3.28 1.48
CA ARG A 330 3.20 -2.17 1.61
C ARG A 330 3.16 -1.32 0.34
N LYS A 331 4.31 -0.93 -0.21
CA LYS A 331 4.36 -0.10 -1.42
C LYS A 331 3.82 -0.85 -2.62
N LEU A 332 4.07 -2.17 -2.70
CA LEU A 332 3.49 -3.03 -3.73
C LEU A 332 1.95 -3.09 -3.61
N ALA A 333 1.40 -3.24 -2.41
CA ALA A 333 -0.06 -3.24 -2.18
C ALA A 333 -0.75 -1.92 -2.56
N GLN A 334 -0.02 -0.80 -2.59
CA GLN A 334 -0.54 0.50 -3.05
C GLN A 334 -0.56 0.63 -4.58
N ARG A 335 0.12 -0.27 -5.29
CA ARG A 335 0.27 -0.28 -6.76
C ARG A 335 -0.38 -1.53 -7.32
N GLU A 336 -1.69 -1.61 -7.19
CA GLU A 336 -2.46 -2.75 -7.68
C GLU A 336 -2.26 -2.93 -9.20
N GLY A 337 -1.95 -4.16 -9.62
CA GLY A 337 -1.62 -4.46 -11.02
C GLY A 337 -0.34 -3.77 -11.52
N LEU A 338 0.56 -3.34 -10.62
CA LEU A 338 1.78 -2.55 -10.91
C LEU A 338 1.56 -1.11 -11.40
N LEU A 339 0.30 -0.71 -11.52
CA LEU A 339 -0.10 0.63 -11.96
C LEU A 339 0.36 1.71 -10.97
N PRO A 340 0.43 2.99 -11.40
CA PRO A 340 0.55 4.12 -10.48
C PRO A 340 -0.52 4.10 -9.40
N GLU A 341 -0.30 4.83 -8.30
CA GLU A 341 -1.32 4.86 -7.23
C GLU A 341 -2.61 5.50 -7.76
N GLU A 342 -3.77 5.15 -7.17
CA GLU A 342 -5.06 5.68 -7.62
C GLU A 342 -5.09 7.22 -7.62
N GLY A 343 -4.41 7.84 -6.64
CA GLY A 343 -4.25 9.30 -6.58
C GLY A 343 -3.56 9.86 -7.82
N ASP A 344 -2.46 9.22 -8.27
CA ASP A 344 -1.69 9.64 -9.43
C ASP A 344 -2.51 9.50 -10.73
N MET A 345 -3.19 8.35 -10.88
CA MET A 345 -4.05 8.11 -12.05
C MET A 345 -5.22 9.09 -12.10
N ARG A 346 -5.83 9.40 -10.95
CA ARG A 346 -6.92 10.36 -10.85
C ARG A 346 -6.44 11.79 -11.13
N LEU A 347 -5.26 12.18 -10.66
CA LEU A 347 -4.63 13.46 -10.98
C LEU A 347 -4.41 13.61 -12.49
N LEU A 348 -3.88 12.59 -13.15
CA LEU A 348 -3.72 12.62 -14.60
C LEU A 348 -5.07 12.74 -15.30
N ALA A 349 -6.07 11.96 -14.91
CA ALA A 349 -7.41 12.03 -15.49
C ALA A 349 -8.09 13.42 -15.28
N GLU A 350 -7.94 14.03 -14.11
CA GLU A 350 -8.41 15.39 -13.84
C GLU A 350 -7.67 16.41 -14.71
N THR A 351 -6.35 16.26 -14.89
CA THR A 351 -5.54 17.13 -15.76
C THR A 351 -5.98 17.01 -17.22
N ILE A 352 -6.23 15.80 -17.70
CA ILE A 352 -6.75 15.54 -19.05
C ILE A 352 -8.13 16.19 -19.22
N SER A 353 -9.00 16.09 -18.21
CA SER A 353 -10.31 16.73 -18.25
C SER A 353 -10.21 18.25 -18.40
N LEU A 354 -9.29 18.89 -17.68
CA LEU A 354 -9.04 20.33 -17.77
C LEU A 354 -8.41 20.75 -19.10
N SER A 355 -7.56 19.89 -19.69
CA SER A 355 -6.89 20.17 -20.97
C SER A 355 -7.85 20.29 -22.16
N LYS A 356 -9.11 19.84 -22.02
CA LYS A 356 -10.14 19.96 -23.07
C LYS A 356 -10.55 21.42 -23.32
N ASP A 357 -10.46 22.26 -22.29
CA ASP A 357 -10.95 23.64 -22.33
C ASP A 357 -9.82 24.69 -22.20
N GLN A 358 -8.62 24.28 -21.79
CA GLN A 358 -7.51 25.18 -21.45
C GLN A 358 -6.16 24.56 -21.84
N ASP A 359 -5.15 25.40 -22.07
CA ASP A 359 -3.76 24.91 -22.21
C ASP A 359 -3.20 24.58 -20.83
N VAL A 360 -3.09 23.28 -20.56
CA VAL A 360 -2.78 22.71 -19.25
C VAL A 360 -1.52 21.86 -19.32
N GLY A 361 -0.67 21.99 -18.30
CA GLY A 361 0.44 21.06 -18.05
C GLY A 361 0.36 20.47 -16.64
N LEU A 362 0.95 19.31 -16.44
CA LEU A 362 1.15 18.68 -15.12
C LEU A 362 2.58 18.98 -14.65
N LEU A 363 2.73 19.45 -13.42
CA LEU A 363 4.04 19.68 -12.79
C LEU A 363 4.27 18.63 -11.70
N SER A 364 5.23 17.72 -11.92
CA SER A 364 5.49 16.58 -11.02
C SER A 364 6.95 16.13 -11.04
N GLU A 365 7.44 15.65 -9.89
CA GLU A 365 8.73 14.95 -9.79
C GLU A 365 8.56 13.43 -9.70
N ASP A 366 7.33 12.90 -9.76
CA ASP A 366 7.09 11.46 -9.70
C ASP A 366 7.40 10.80 -11.05
N LYS A 367 8.15 9.69 -11.00
CA LYS A 367 8.46 8.85 -12.15
C LYS A 367 7.20 8.24 -12.79
N ASP A 368 6.11 8.11 -12.03
CA ASP A 368 4.84 7.68 -12.58
C ASP A 368 4.29 8.64 -13.64
N PHE A 369 4.74 9.89 -13.67
CA PHE A 369 4.43 10.85 -14.74
C PHE A 369 5.64 11.19 -15.59
N THR A 370 6.76 11.54 -14.96
CA THR A 370 7.97 12.06 -15.65
C THR A 370 8.63 11.03 -16.57
N HIS A 371 8.50 9.74 -16.25
CA HIS A 371 8.98 8.66 -17.13
C HIS A 371 8.11 8.52 -18.38
N PHE A 372 6.83 8.93 -18.32
CA PHE A 372 5.83 8.75 -19.38
C PHE A 372 5.49 10.04 -20.13
N VAL A 373 6.33 11.08 -20.02
CA VAL A 373 6.11 12.41 -20.65
C VAL A 373 5.74 12.34 -22.13
N GLY A 374 6.42 11.50 -22.91
CA GLY A 374 6.18 11.34 -24.34
C GLY A 374 4.84 10.65 -24.63
N PRO A 375 4.63 9.43 -24.10
CA PRO A 375 3.37 8.70 -24.19
C PRO A 375 2.13 9.49 -23.72
N ILE A 376 2.22 10.21 -22.58
CA ILE A 376 1.11 11.02 -22.05
C ILE A 376 0.73 12.12 -23.04
N LYS A 377 1.72 12.83 -23.60
CA LYS A 377 1.49 13.87 -24.61
C LYS A 377 0.86 13.31 -25.89
N GLU A 378 1.32 12.16 -26.36
CA GLU A 378 0.78 11.54 -27.58
C GLU A 378 -0.65 11.05 -27.41
N ARG A 379 -0.98 10.51 -26.23
CA ARG A 379 -2.28 9.91 -25.98
C ARG A 379 -3.33 10.94 -25.58
N PHE A 380 -2.97 11.91 -24.75
CA PHE A 380 -3.93 12.79 -24.08
C PHE A 380 -3.68 14.28 -24.32
N ASP A 381 -2.68 14.64 -25.12
CA ASP A 381 -2.27 16.03 -25.39
C ASP A 381 -1.78 16.83 -24.15
N VAL A 382 -1.55 16.17 -23.02
CA VAL A 382 -1.04 16.78 -21.77
C VAL A 382 0.49 16.78 -21.74
N GLU A 383 1.09 17.92 -21.40
CA GLU A 383 2.53 18.04 -21.18
C GLU A 383 2.86 17.86 -19.69
N VAL A 384 3.84 17.01 -19.39
CA VAL A 384 4.35 16.78 -18.03
C VAL A 384 5.72 17.45 -17.88
N TYR A 385 5.89 18.20 -16.79
CA TYR A 385 7.05 19.05 -16.50
C TYR A 385 7.72 18.67 -15.17
#